data_AF-Q9YD63-F1
#
_entry.id   AF-Q9YD63-F1
#
_cell.length_a   1.000
_cell.length_b   1.000
_cell.length_c   1.000
_cell.angle_alpha   90.00
_cell.angle_beta   90.00
_cell.angle_gamma   90.00
#
_symmetry.space_group_name_H-M   'P 1'
#
loop_
_entity.id
_entity.type
_entity.pdbx_description
1 polymer ?
#
loop_
_entity_poly.entity_id
_entity_poly.type
_entity_poly.pdbx_seq_one_letter_code
_entity_poly.pdbx_strand_id
1 'polypeptide(L)'
;MQGGISLTHIAAGIAVVALIILGVGFYAIYQELASLRSQVEGLNTRYEEISESLEEVQGAFESSRGDIESIASSLESIQDRVSKIEERLGSAATQSDLDAVARELASLTQQLEDLQARIQALEESGAEAGERLDQLAMALQDLQARLASLEERVDEVYASLYFPVTVVDGTGTPVVILERPERIVSMAPSATETLYYVGALDRVVGVDQYSDFPPELNEAKEAGEVEVIGGYWNPSIEAILSLEPDLVVGVASVPNHIQVKKVLSAYGIPVILLPDSSLEDVRESMMIVGKATGEVVGAYEAVLKFDMAVAAAGLLLEGVEPVETAVVVWPNPLFVVGGGTWEHEVIELAGGVNVYGDTQGWPQVSYESLLEADPDVIILMGGHGNSGVTVEGFIEALESQLGEAAWEIDAVASGRIYVLLDEYNDSFARPSPRTVLSIYVLAVLIQPSAFDIQPGDLPSEVSPETLDVLGLLEGRVPEEVLEFLGEALG
;
A
#
# COMPACT_ATOMS: atom_id res chain seq x y z
N MET A 1 -56.43 -20.11 -22.18
CA MET A 1 -55.35 -21.12 -22.08
C MET A 1 -54.11 -20.50 -22.74
N GLN A 2 -53.48 -19.44 -22.23
CA GLN A 2 -52.70 -19.32 -20.99
C GLN A 2 -51.80 -20.53 -20.72
N GLY A 3 -50.68 -20.60 -21.43
CA GLY A 3 -49.47 -21.29 -21.00
C GLY A 3 -48.44 -20.22 -20.63
N GLY A 4 -48.56 -19.67 -19.43
CA GLY A 4 -47.57 -18.73 -18.90
C GLY A 4 -46.32 -19.50 -18.50
N ILE A 5 -45.18 -19.18 -19.08
CA ILE A 5 -43.87 -19.59 -18.56
C ILE A 5 -43.77 -18.92 -17.19
N SER A 6 -43.84 -19.70 -16.10
CA SER A 6 -43.77 -19.12 -14.76
C SER A 6 -42.40 -18.50 -14.55
N LEU A 7 -42.34 -17.36 -13.84
CA LEU A 7 -41.10 -16.65 -13.49
C LEU A 7 -40.04 -17.57 -12.86
N THR A 8 -40.47 -18.65 -12.19
CA THR A 8 -39.60 -19.71 -11.66
C THR A 8 -38.84 -20.51 -12.72
N HIS A 9 -39.37 -20.70 -13.93
CA HIS A 9 -38.67 -21.38 -15.03
C HIS A 9 -37.64 -20.47 -15.72
N ILE A 10 -37.88 -19.16 -15.75
CA ILE A 10 -36.91 -18.17 -16.27
C ILE A 10 -35.76 -18.01 -15.27
N ALA A 11 -36.05 -17.92 -13.98
CA ALA A 11 -35.04 -17.87 -12.92
C ALA A 11 -34.17 -19.15 -12.87
N ALA A 12 -34.77 -20.33 -13.04
CA ALA A 12 -34.02 -21.60 -13.13
C ALA A 12 -33.16 -21.69 -14.39
N GLY A 13 -33.63 -21.15 -15.52
CA GLY A 13 -32.85 -21.07 -16.77
C GLY A 13 -31.63 -20.14 -16.63
N ILE A 14 -31.79 -18.98 -16.00
CA ILE A 14 -30.69 -18.04 -15.72
C ILE A 14 -29.69 -18.65 -14.73
N ALA A 15 -30.16 -19.35 -13.69
CA ALA A 15 -29.29 -20.03 -12.73
C ALA A 15 -28.49 -21.18 -13.36
N VAL A 16 -29.07 -21.94 -14.29
CA VAL A 16 -28.37 -23.02 -15.02
C VAL A 16 -27.37 -22.44 -16.02
N VAL A 17 -27.71 -21.36 -16.73
CA VAL A 17 -26.77 -20.66 -17.60
C VAL A 17 -25.63 -20.04 -16.78
N ALA A 18 -25.91 -19.44 -15.63
CA ALA A 18 -24.89 -18.94 -14.71
C ALA A 18 -23.99 -20.05 -14.15
N LEU A 19 -24.55 -21.22 -13.79
CA LEU A 19 -23.77 -22.40 -13.37
C LEU A 19 -22.93 -23.00 -14.50
N ILE A 20 -23.42 -22.97 -15.75
CA ILE A 20 -22.66 -23.39 -16.94
C ILE A 20 -21.55 -22.38 -17.25
N ILE A 21 -21.81 -21.07 -17.13
CA ILE A 21 -20.81 -20.00 -17.32
C ILE A 21 -19.74 -20.09 -16.23
N LEU A 22 -20.12 -20.27 -14.96
CA LEU A 22 -19.21 -20.50 -13.85
C LEU A 22 -18.41 -21.81 -14.02
N GLY A 23 -19.04 -22.89 -14.49
CA GLY A 23 -18.37 -24.17 -14.74
C GLY A 23 -17.40 -24.13 -15.94
N VAL A 24 -17.74 -23.40 -17.00
CA VAL A 24 -16.88 -23.20 -18.17
C VAL A 24 -15.74 -22.23 -17.85
N GLY A 25 -16.01 -21.15 -17.11
CA GLY A 25 -14.99 -20.22 -16.60
C GLY A 25 -14.00 -20.91 -15.67
N PHE A 26 -14.50 -21.68 -14.70
CA PHE A 26 -13.65 -22.47 -13.80
C PHE A 26 -12.81 -23.52 -14.54
N TYR A 27 -13.36 -24.13 -15.60
CA TYR A 27 -12.61 -25.06 -16.44
C TYR A 27 -11.54 -24.36 -17.30
N ALA A 28 -11.82 -23.16 -17.82
CA ALA A 28 -10.84 -22.35 -18.56
C ALA A 28 -9.68 -21.92 -17.65
N ILE A 29 -9.99 -21.39 -16.47
CA ILE A 29 -9.00 -21.02 -15.43
C ILE A 29 -8.18 -22.24 -15.00
N TYR A 30 -8.82 -23.41 -14.82
CA TYR A 30 -8.11 -24.64 -14.51
C TYR A 30 -7.12 -25.06 -15.61
N GLN A 31 -7.49 -24.92 -16.89
CA GLN A 31 -6.59 -25.20 -18.01
C GLN A 31 -5.43 -24.21 -18.09
N GLU A 32 -5.67 -22.93 -17.81
CA GLU A 32 -4.62 -21.93 -17.73
C GLU A 32 -3.67 -22.19 -16.56
N LEU A 33 -4.18 -22.48 -15.36
CA LEU A 33 -3.36 -22.86 -14.21
C LEU A 33 -2.52 -24.13 -14.48
N ALA A 34 -3.09 -25.12 -15.17
CA ALA A 34 -2.35 -26.31 -15.59
C ALA A 34 -1.25 -25.97 -16.62
N SER A 35 -1.52 -25.04 -17.54
CA SER A 35 -0.55 -24.53 -18.51
C SER A 35 0.58 -23.74 -17.83
N LEU A 36 0.24 -22.84 -16.91
CA LEU A 36 1.18 -22.06 -16.09
C LEU A 36 2.10 -22.97 -15.29
N ARG A 37 1.53 -23.98 -14.62
CA ARG A 37 2.32 -24.99 -13.90
C ARG A 37 3.34 -25.68 -14.82
N SER A 38 2.91 -26.11 -16.00
CA SER A 38 3.82 -26.74 -16.97
C SER A 38 4.93 -25.79 -17.44
N GLN A 39 4.67 -24.49 -17.52
CA GLN A 39 5.68 -23.50 -17.90
C GLN A 39 6.67 -23.21 -16.78
N VAL A 40 6.20 -23.14 -15.53
CA VAL A 40 7.08 -23.03 -14.35
C VAL A 40 8.01 -24.23 -14.25
N GLU A 41 7.49 -25.45 -14.46
CA GLU A 41 8.31 -26.68 -14.49
C GLU A 41 9.37 -26.61 -15.61
N GLY A 42 9.01 -26.04 -16.78
CA GLY A 42 9.94 -25.81 -17.89
C GLY A 42 11.00 -24.75 -17.59
N LEU A 43 10.65 -23.66 -16.89
CA LEU A 43 11.60 -22.64 -16.44
C LEU A 43 12.59 -23.19 -15.42
N ASN A 44 12.12 -24.01 -14.48
CA ASN A 44 12.99 -24.65 -13.50
C ASN A 44 14.02 -25.57 -14.18
N THR A 45 13.59 -26.36 -15.17
CA THR A 45 14.49 -27.21 -15.96
C THR A 45 15.54 -26.38 -16.70
N ARG A 46 15.11 -25.27 -17.33
CA ARG A 46 16.01 -24.35 -18.05
C ARG A 46 17.02 -23.68 -17.10
N TYR A 47 16.60 -23.31 -15.90
CA TYR A 47 17.47 -22.76 -14.87
C TYR A 47 18.53 -23.77 -14.42
N GLU A 48 18.14 -25.03 -14.21
CA GLU A 48 19.08 -26.12 -13.87
C GLU A 48 20.11 -26.33 -14.99
N GLU A 49 19.70 -26.33 -16.27
CA GLU A 49 20.61 -26.42 -17.42
C GLU A 49 21.61 -25.25 -17.49
N ILE A 50 21.15 -24.02 -17.22
CA ILE A 50 22.00 -22.82 -17.16
C ILE A 50 22.98 -22.91 -15.98
N SER A 51 22.52 -23.38 -14.82
CA SER A 51 23.34 -23.57 -13.63
C SER A 51 24.48 -24.57 -13.86
N GLU A 52 24.16 -25.73 -14.42
CA GLU A 52 25.14 -26.79 -14.75
C GLU A 52 26.16 -26.28 -15.78
N SER A 53 25.69 -25.59 -16.82
CA SER A 53 26.56 -24.98 -17.84
C SER A 53 27.49 -23.91 -17.25
N LEU A 54 27.03 -23.16 -16.24
CA LEU A 54 27.83 -22.14 -15.57
C LEU A 54 28.91 -22.76 -14.66
N GLU A 55 28.60 -23.89 -14.01
CA GLU A 55 29.60 -24.69 -13.28
C GLU A 55 30.68 -25.24 -14.23
N GLU A 56 30.31 -25.73 -15.41
CA GLU A 56 31.29 -26.17 -16.41
C GLU A 56 32.20 -25.04 -16.88
N VAL A 57 31.64 -23.86 -17.14
CA VAL A 57 32.41 -22.66 -17.53
C VAL A 57 33.35 -22.22 -16.41
N GLN A 58 32.88 -22.22 -15.15
CA GLN A 58 33.74 -21.93 -13.99
C GLN A 58 34.89 -22.93 -13.88
N GLY A 59 34.62 -24.23 -14.03
CA GLY A 59 35.64 -25.27 -14.05
C GLY A 59 36.66 -25.09 -15.18
N ALA A 60 36.22 -24.67 -16.36
CA ALA A 60 37.10 -24.36 -17.49
C ALA A 60 38.01 -23.15 -17.21
N PHE A 61 37.50 -22.10 -16.55
CA PHE A 61 38.31 -20.95 -16.14
C PHE A 61 39.33 -21.31 -15.07
N GLU A 62 38.96 -22.13 -14.07
CA GLU A 62 39.90 -22.60 -13.05
C GLU A 62 41.00 -23.47 -13.65
N SER A 63 40.65 -24.38 -14.58
CA SER A 63 41.63 -25.18 -15.32
C SER A 63 42.57 -24.31 -16.14
N SER A 64 42.03 -23.35 -16.91
CA SER A 64 42.81 -22.41 -17.71
C SER A 64 43.76 -21.57 -16.86
N ARG A 65 43.33 -21.15 -15.66
CA ARG A 65 44.19 -20.45 -14.69
C ARG A 65 45.35 -21.32 -14.23
N GLY A 66 45.09 -22.59 -13.90
CA GLY A 66 46.14 -23.55 -13.54
C GLY A 66 47.15 -23.79 -14.67
N ASP A 67 46.67 -23.87 -15.92
CA ASP A 67 47.53 -24.01 -17.10
C ASP A 67 48.41 -22.77 -17.34
N ILE A 68 47.86 -21.57 -17.16
CA ILE A 68 48.62 -20.31 -17.23
C ILE A 68 49.73 -20.26 -16.18
N GLU A 69 49.43 -20.62 -14.93
CA GLU A 69 50.42 -20.67 -13.85
C GLU A 69 51.53 -21.69 -14.16
N SER A 70 51.16 -22.85 -14.72
CA SER A 70 52.11 -23.88 -15.16
C SER A 70 52.98 -23.42 -16.34
N ILE A 71 52.41 -22.74 -17.33
CA ILE A 71 53.15 -22.14 -18.45
C ILE A 71 54.11 -21.06 -17.94
N ALA A 72 53.69 -20.20 -17.01
CA ALA A 72 54.53 -19.18 -16.41
C ALA A 72 55.76 -19.79 -15.70
N SER A 73 55.55 -20.83 -14.89
CA SER A 73 56.65 -21.56 -14.23
C SER A 73 57.61 -22.24 -15.23
N SER A 74 57.06 -22.74 -16.35
CA SER A 74 57.84 -23.36 -17.42
C SER A 74 58.69 -22.31 -18.16
N LEU A 75 58.14 -21.12 -18.40
CA LEU A 75 58.87 -19.99 -18.99
C LEU A 75 60.01 -19.50 -18.09
N GLU A 76 59.79 -19.40 -16.78
CA GLU A 76 60.82 -19.04 -15.80
C GLU A 76 61.96 -20.10 -15.79
N SER A 77 61.61 -21.39 -15.81
CA SER A 77 62.60 -22.46 -15.90
C SER A 77 63.40 -22.43 -17.22
N ILE A 78 62.74 -22.12 -18.35
CA ILE A 78 63.41 -21.97 -19.64
C ILE A 78 64.37 -20.77 -19.61
N GLN A 79 63.98 -19.62 -19.04
CA GLN A 79 64.84 -18.45 -18.88
C GLN A 79 66.12 -18.78 -18.09
N ASP A 80 65.96 -19.43 -16.94
CA ASP A 80 67.09 -19.89 -16.11
C ASP A 80 68.05 -20.81 -16.88
N ARG A 81 67.50 -21.71 -17.70
CA ARG A 81 68.29 -22.63 -18.52
C ARG A 81 69.01 -21.91 -19.65
N VAL A 82 68.37 -20.94 -20.32
CA VAL A 82 69.01 -20.10 -21.33
C VAL A 82 70.20 -19.36 -20.72
N SER A 83 70.03 -18.71 -19.57
CA SER A 83 71.14 -18.00 -18.89
C SER A 83 72.32 -18.92 -18.54
N LYS A 84 72.05 -20.16 -18.09
CA LYS A 84 73.11 -21.17 -17.84
C LYS A 84 73.79 -21.63 -19.12
N ILE A 85 73.06 -21.77 -20.23
CA ILE A 85 73.64 -22.10 -21.53
C ILE A 85 74.55 -20.96 -22.02
N GLU A 86 74.13 -19.70 -21.88
CA GLU A 86 74.92 -18.51 -22.22
C GLU A 86 76.23 -18.44 -21.41
N GLU A 87 76.17 -18.68 -20.10
CA GLU A 87 77.35 -18.73 -19.23
C GLU A 87 78.32 -19.86 -19.66
N ARG A 88 77.78 -21.06 -19.92
CA ARG A 88 78.58 -22.21 -20.36
C ARG A 88 79.21 -21.98 -21.73
N LEU A 89 78.48 -21.38 -22.66
CA LEU A 89 78.99 -21.00 -23.97
C LEU A 89 80.12 -19.96 -23.86
N GLY A 90 79.99 -18.99 -22.95
CA GLY A 90 81.04 -17.99 -22.66
C GLY A 90 82.31 -18.59 -22.06
N SER A 91 82.22 -19.75 -21.40
CA SER A 91 83.35 -20.47 -20.78
C SER A 91 83.87 -21.68 -21.58
N ALA A 92 83.24 -22.00 -22.72
CA ALA A 92 83.54 -23.21 -23.49
C ALA A 92 84.93 -23.15 -24.15
N ALA A 93 85.76 -24.17 -23.90
CA ALA A 93 87.13 -24.25 -24.40
C ALA A 93 87.40 -25.53 -25.22
N THR A 94 86.48 -26.50 -25.22
CA THR A 94 86.62 -27.78 -25.90
C THR A 94 85.40 -28.15 -26.76
N GLN A 95 85.60 -29.03 -27.74
CA GLN A 95 84.50 -29.56 -28.57
C GLN A 95 83.44 -30.28 -27.73
N SER A 96 83.83 -30.95 -26.65
CA SER A 96 82.90 -31.62 -25.75
C SER A 96 81.99 -30.64 -25.01
N ASP A 97 82.46 -29.42 -24.74
CA ASP A 97 81.65 -28.35 -24.12
C ASP A 97 80.59 -27.86 -25.12
N LEU A 98 80.98 -27.68 -26.38
CA LEU A 98 80.08 -27.29 -27.47
C LEU A 98 79.02 -28.37 -27.75
N ASP A 99 79.39 -29.65 -27.73
CA ASP A 99 78.45 -30.78 -27.92
C ASP A 99 77.48 -30.93 -26.74
N ALA A 100 77.86 -30.49 -25.54
CA ALA A 100 76.96 -30.44 -24.39
C ALA A 100 75.96 -29.28 -24.51
N VAL A 101 76.42 -28.10 -24.93
CA VAL A 101 75.56 -26.94 -25.23
C VAL A 101 74.56 -27.28 -26.35
N ALA A 102 75.00 -27.95 -27.42
CA ALA A 102 74.14 -28.33 -28.53
C ALA A 102 73.00 -29.28 -28.10
N ARG A 103 73.27 -30.23 -27.19
CA ARG A 103 72.25 -31.13 -26.63
C ARG A 103 71.26 -30.39 -25.73
N GLU A 104 71.73 -29.43 -24.94
CA GLU A 104 70.86 -28.59 -24.10
C GLU A 104 69.98 -27.66 -24.92
N LEU A 105 70.50 -27.09 -26.00
CA LEU A 105 69.73 -26.31 -26.97
C LEU A 105 68.65 -27.16 -27.65
N ALA A 106 68.99 -28.38 -28.11
CA ALA A 106 68.00 -29.28 -28.70
C ALA A 106 66.87 -29.66 -27.72
N SER A 107 67.22 -29.88 -26.44
CA SER A 107 66.24 -30.11 -25.38
C SER A 107 65.35 -28.87 -25.11
N LEU A 108 65.93 -27.67 -25.20
CA LEU A 108 65.20 -26.42 -25.00
C LEU A 108 64.25 -26.13 -26.16
N THR A 109 64.66 -26.44 -27.39
CA THR A 109 63.78 -26.37 -28.58
C THR A 109 62.57 -27.27 -28.42
N GLN A 110 62.76 -28.53 -27.99
CA GLN A 110 61.62 -29.44 -27.78
C GLN A 110 60.65 -28.93 -26.70
N GLN A 111 61.17 -28.33 -25.62
CA GLN A 111 60.33 -27.74 -24.57
C GLN A 111 59.57 -26.51 -25.04
N LEU A 112 60.14 -25.69 -25.92
CA LEU A 112 59.45 -24.55 -26.52
C LEU A 112 58.32 -25.01 -27.46
N GLU A 113 58.51 -26.07 -28.23
CA GLU A 113 57.45 -26.66 -29.06
C GLU A 113 56.29 -27.20 -28.20
N ASP A 114 56.60 -27.88 -27.11
CA ASP A 114 55.60 -28.41 -26.17
C ASP A 114 54.83 -27.26 -25.48
N LEU A 115 55.54 -26.18 -25.13
CA LEU A 115 54.93 -24.98 -24.54
C LEU A 115 54.05 -24.22 -25.55
N GLN A 116 54.44 -24.18 -26.83
CA GLN A 116 53.60 -23.62 -27.91
C GLN A 116 52.30 -24.41 -28.10
N ALA A 117 52.38 -25.75 -28.09
CA ALA A 117 51.19 -26.60 -28.18
C ALA A 117 50.24 -26.38 -26.99
N ARG A 118 50.78 -26.20 -25.79
CA ARG A 118 49.99 -25.89 -24.58
C ARG A 118 49.33 -24.52 -24.63
N ILE A 119 50.03 -23.50 -25.14
CA ILE A 119 49.44 -22.15 -25.34
C ILE A 119 48.31 -22.22 -26.37
N GLN A 120 48.48 -22.94 -27.47
CA GLN A 120 47.42 -23.09 -28.47
C GLN A 120 46.16 -23.79 -27.91
N ALA A 121 46.34 -24.86 -27.13
CA ALA A 121 45.23 -25.54 -26.47
C ALA A 121 44.49 -24.62 -25.48
N LEU A 122 45.22 -23.73 -24.79
CA LEU A 122 44.65 -22.72 -23.89
C LEU A 122 43.85 -21.65 -24.66
N GLU A 123 44.34 -21.20 -25.82
CA GLU A 123 43.62 -20.27 -26.70
C GLU A 123 42.31 -20.86 -27.23
N GLU A 124 42.33 -22.13 -27.65
CA GLU A 124 41.14 -22.86 -28.10
C GLU A 124 40.13 -23.02 -26.95
N SER A 125 40.58 -23.42 -25.76
CA SER A 125 39.72 -23.54 -24.57
C SER A 125 39.11 -22.20 -24.13
N GLY A 126 39.85 -21.10 -24.24
CA GLY A 126 39.35 -19.76 -23.93
C GLY A 126 38.29 -19.28 -24.92
N ALA A 127 38.44 -19.61 -26.21
CA ALA A 127 37.44 -19.33 -27.23
C ALA A 127 36.14 -20.12 -27.02
N GLU A 128 36.25 -21.42 -26.69
CA GLU A 128 35.08 -22.26 -26.35
C GLU A 128 34.34 -21.76 -25.10
N ALA A 129 35.07 -21.33 -24.06
CA ALA A 129 34.46 -20.73 -22.87
C ALA A 129 33.76 -19.40 -23.17
N GLY A 130 34.33 -18.58 -24.06
CA GLY A 130 33.70 -17.35 -24.55
C GLY A 130 32.40 -17.61 -25.31
N GLU A 131 32.38 -18.59 -26.22
CA GLU A 131 31.17 -18.98 -26.95
C GLU A 131 30.08 -19.53 -26.01
N ARG A 132 30.46 -20.32 -25.00
CA ARG A 132 29.52 -20.79 -23.96
C ARG A 132 28.95 -19.64 -23.12
N LEU A 133 29.75 -18.63 -22.78
CA LEU A 133 29.27 -17.44 -22.07
C LEU A 133 28.27 -16.64 -22.91
N ASP A 134 28.52 -16.48 -24.21
CA ASP A 134 27.58 -15.82 -25.13
C ASP A 134 26.27 -16.61 -25.23
N GLN A 135 26.33 -17.95 -25.28
CA GLN A 135 25.16 -18.83 -25.26
C GLN A 135 24.39 -18.71 -23.93
N LEU A 136 25.08 -18.63 -22.79
CA LEU A 136 24.47 -18.43 -21.47
C LEU A 136 23.79 -17.05 -21.36
N ALA A 137 24.40 -15.99 -21.91
CA ALA A 137 23.81 -14.67 -21.94
C ALA A 137 22.51 -14.65 -22.76
N MET A 138 22.49 -15.31 -23.93
CA MET A 138 21.27 -15.47 -24.73
C MET A 138 20.21 -16.31 -24.01
N ALA A 139 20.62 -17.38 -23.33
CA ALA A 139 19.72 -18.24 -22.56
C ALA A 139 19.10 -17.49 -21.37
N LEU A 140 19.88 -16.63 -20.69
CA LEU A 140 19.40 -15.79 -19.61
C LEU A 140 18.40 -14.74 -20.12
N GLN A 141 18.65 -14.13 -21.27
CA GLN A 141 17.72 -13.17 -21.89
C GLN A 141 16.39 -13.85 -22.29
N ASP A 142 16.44 -15.06 -22.85
CA ASP A 142 15.25 -15.88 -23.15
C ASP A 142 14.48 -16.24 -21.86
N LEU A 143 15.20 -16.58 -20.78
CA LEU A 143 14.60 -16.86 -19.48
C LEU A 143 13.87 -15.64 -18.91
N GLN A 144 14.48 -14.45 -18.97
CA GLN A 144 13.88 -13.18 -18.53
C GLN A 144 12.62 -12.83 -19.31
N ALA A 145 12.65 -12.98 -20.64
CA ALA A 145 11.48 -12.72 -21.49
C ALA A 145 10.31 -13.67 -21.18
N ARG A 146 10.61 -14.94 -20.88
CA ARG A 146 9.60 -15.92 -20.48
C ARG A 146 9.04 -15.66 -19.09
N LEU A 147 9.86 -15.18 -18.15
CA LEU A 147 9.40 -14.79 -16.82
C LEU A 147 8.37 -13.64 -16.93
N ALA A 148 8.69 -12.59 -17.69
CA ALA A 148 7.78 -11.47 -17.92
C ALA A 148 6.45 -11.92 -18.57
N SER A 149 6.51 -12.81 -19.55
CA SER A 149 5.30 -13.38 -20.17
C SER A 149 4.50 -14.26 -19.20
N LEU A 150 5.17 -14.91 -18.24
CA LEU A 150 4.50 -15.69 -17.20
C LEU A 150 3.81 -14.78 -16.19
N GLU A 151 4.44 -13.69 -15.78
CA GLU A 151 3.87 -12.66 -14.91
C GLU A 151 2.58 -12.10 -15.52
N GLU A 152 2.62 -11.68 -16.79
CA GLU A 152 1.43 -11.20 -17.53
C GLU A 152 0.29 -12.24 -17.53
N ARG A 153 0.61 -13.53 -17.73
CA ARG A 153 -0.39 -14.61 -17.73
C ARG A 153 -0.92 -14.95 -16.34
N VAL A 154 -0.08 -14.82 -15.31
CA VAL A 154 -0.53 -14.94 -13.92
C VAL A 154 -1.57 -13.85 -13.65
N ASP A 155 -1.28 -12.62 -14.08
CA ASP A 155 -2.19 -11.49 -13.93
C ASP A 155 -3.50 -11.68 -14.71
N GLU A 156 -3.46 -12.22 -15.94
CA GLU A 156 -4.66 -12.59 -16.69
C GLU A 156 -5.53 -13.63 -15.95
N VAL A 157 -4.89 -14.65 -15.37
CA VAL A 157 -5.60 -15.67 -14.58
C VAL A 157 -6.19 -15.07 -13.31
N TYR A 158 -5.44 -14.22 -12.60
CA TYR A 158 -5.96 -13.49 -11.44
C TYR A 158 -7.14 -12.60 -11.84
N ALA A 159 -7.02 -11.83 -12.92
CA ALA A 159 -8.09 -11.00 -13.43
C ALA A 159 -9.34 -11.83 -13.78
N SER A 160 -9.18 -12.99 -14.43
CA SER A 160 -10.33 -13.86 -14.77
C SER A 160 -10.98 -14.56 -13.56
N LEU A 161 -10.25 -14.70 -12.45
CA LEU A 161 -10.78 -15.23 -11.19
C LEU A 161 -11.65 -14.21 -10.44
N TYR A 162 -11.34 -12.92 -10.58
CA TYR A 162 -11.99 -11.84 -9.83
C TYR A 162 -12.95 -11.01 -10.68
N PHE A 163 -12.76 -10.94 -12.00
CA PHE A 163 -13.53 -10.10 -12.92
C PHE A 163 -14.24 -10.92 -14.01
N PRO A 164 -15.42 -10.48 -14.50
CA PRO A 164 -16.15 -9.28 -14.07
C PRO A 164 -16.71 -9.44 -12.66
N VAL A 165 -16.62 -8.38 -11.85
CA VAL A 165 -17.18 -8.32 -10.50
C VAL A 165 -18.37 -7.37 -10.49
N THR A 166 -19.35 -7.66 -9.64
CA THR A 166 -20.41 -6.71 -9.31
C THR A 166 -20.31 -6.37 -7.84
N VAL A 167 -20.14 -5.10 -7.54
CA VAL A 167 -20.20 -4.55 -6.19
C VAL A 167 -21.49 -3.77 -6.02
N VAL A 168 -22.06 -3.75 -4.82
CA VAL A 168 -23.15 -2.84 -4.47
C VAL A 168 -22.51 -1.71 -3.71
N ASP A 169 -22.68 -0.48 -4.20
CA ASP A 169 -22.10 0.69 -3.54
C ASP A 169 -23.01 1.21 -2.42
N GLY A 170 -22.55 2.23 -1.68
CA GLY A 170 -23.27 2.84 -0.56
C GLY A 170 -24.60 3.51 -0.93
N THR A 171 -24.91 3.67 -2.22
CA THR A 171 -26.25 4.09 -2.68
C THR A 171 -27.20 2.92 -2.93
N GLY A 172 -26.76 1.68 -2.68
CA GLY A 172 -27.48 0.46 -3.01
C GLY A 172 -27.49 0.14 -4.51
N THR A 173 -26.65 0.80 -5.31
CA THR A 173 -26.59 0.61 -6.76
C THR A 173 -25.58 -0.48 -7.11
N PRO A 174 -25.96 -1.53 -7.85
CA PRO A 174 -24.98 -2.47 -8.39
C PRO A 174 -24.11 -1.78 -9.47
N VAL A 175 -22.80 -1.89 -9.31
CA VAL A 175 -21.78 -1.40 -10.26
C VAL A 175 -21.01 -2.61 -10.77
N VAL A 176 -20.96 -2.76 -12.08
CA VAL A 176 -20.24 -3.85 -12.75
C VAL A 176 -18.89 -3.33 -13.20
N ILE A 177 -17.83 -4.03 -12.80
CA ILE A 177 -16.45 -3.74 -13.18
C ILE A 177 -15.99 -4.93 -14.01
N LEU A 178 -15.65 -4.65 -15.26
CA LEU A 178 -15.46 -5.70 -16.26
C LEU A 178 -14.08 -6.35 -16.18
N GLU A 179 -13.06 -5.56 -15.85
CA GLU A 179 -11.65 -5.90 -15.82
C GLU A 179 -11.00 -5.22 -14.60
N ARG A 180 -9.81 -5.68 -14.22
CA ARG A 180 -9.06 -5.06 -13.12
C ARG A 180 -8.76 -3.60 -13.47
N PRO A 181 -9.16 -2.62 -12.64
CA PRO A 181 -8.85 -1.21 -12.89
C PRO A 181 -7.34 -0.96 -12.81
N GLU A 182 -6.78 -0.23 -13.77
CA GLU A 182 -5.38 0.23 -13.87
C GLU A 182 -5.27 1.76 -13.75
N ARG A 183 -6.38 2.50 -13.87
CA ARG A 183 -6.43 3.96 -13.81
C ARG A 183 -7.60 4.43 -12.94
N ILE A 184 -7.32 4.56 -11.65
CA ILE A 184 -8.30 4.89 -10.63
C ILE A 184 -8.30 6.40 -10.36
N VAL A 185 -9.49 7.00 -10.27
CA VAL A 185 -9.64 8.37 -9.75
C VAL A 185 -10.39 8.34 -8.42
N SER A 186 -9.84 8.99 -7.40
CA SER A 186 -10.48 9.18 -6.10
C SER A 186 -11.06 10.60 -5.99
N MET A 187 -12.30 10.72 -5.53
CA MET A 187 -12.99 12.01 -5.35
C MET A 187 -13.05 12.48 -3.90
N ALA A 188 -12.51 11.70 -2.95
CA ALA A 188 -12.59 12.02 -1.53
C ALA A 188 -11.36 11.55 -0.75
N PRO A 189 -10.94 12.28 0.30
CA PRO A 189 -9.84 11.85 1.17
C PRO A 189 -10.06 10.46 1.76
N SER A 190 -11.25 10.17 2.28
CA SER A 190 -11.58 8.85 2.83
C SER A 190 -11.54 7.73 1.79
N ALA A 191 -11.89 8.01 0.53
CA ALA A 191 -11.78 7.05 -0.56
C ALA A 191 -10.30 6.79 -0.93
N THR A 192 -9.48 7.84 -0.94
CA THR A 192 -8.04 7.74 -1.20
C THR A 192 -7.34 6.94 -0.11
N GLU A 193 -7.65 7.24 1.15
CA GLU A 193 -7.13 6.49 2.31
C GLU A 193 -7.57 5.02 2.25
N THR A 194 -8.83 4.75 1.90
CA THR A 194 -9.30 3.37 1.70
C THR A 194 -8.52 2.67 0.58
N LEU A 195 -8.27 3.33 -0.56
CA LEU A 195 -7.46 2.78 -1.65
C LEU A 195 -6.02 2.47 -1.21
N TYR A 196 -5.42 3.30 -0.35
CA TYR A 196 -4.12 3.02 0.26
C TYR A 196 -4.14 1.74 1.09
N TYR A 197 -5.03 1.67 2.09
CA TYR A 197 -5.04 0.53 3.02
C TYR A 197 -5.39 -0.80 2.35
N VAL A 198 -6.19 -0.79 1.28
CA VAL A 198 -6.45 -2.04 0.54
C VAL A 198 -5.29 -2.44 -0.39
N GLY A 199 -4.32 -1.56 -0.65
CA GLY A 199 -3.20 -1.82 -1.56
C GLY A 199 -3.45 -1.45 -3.04
N ALA A 200 -4.30 -0.47 -3.31
CA ALA A 200 -4.67 -0.04 -4.66
C ALA A 200 -4.28 1.40 -5.02
N LEU A 201 -3.50 2.07 -4.14
CA LEU A 201 -3.09 3.47 -4.35
C LEU A 201 -2.14 3.66 -5.55
N ASP A 202 -1.34 2.65 -5.86
CA ASP A 202 -0.37 2.63 -6.98
C ASP A 202 -0.99 2.89 -8.35
N ARG A 203 -2.28 2.57 -8.52
CA ARG A 203 -3.06 2.76 -9.75
C ARG A 203 -3.89 4.06 -9.74
N VAL A 204 -3.76 4.88 -8.71
CA VAL A 204 -4.48 6.15 -8.61
C VAL A 204 -3.79 7.20 -9.48
N VAL A 205 -4.52 7.74 -10.45
CA VAL A 205 -4.03 8.76 -11.40
C VAL A 205 -4.61 10.14 -11.14
N GLY A 206 -5.62 10.25 -10.26
CA GLY A 206 -6.18 11.53 -9.86
C GLY A 206 -6.88 11.48 -8.51
N VAL A 207 -6.77 12.57 -7.76
CA VAL A 207 -7.35 12.73 -6.42
C VAL A 207 -8.01 14.10 -6.24
N ASP A 208 -8.89 14.23 -5.27
CA ASP A 208 -9.38 15.54 -4.85
C ASP A 208 -8.28 16.36 -4.16
N GLN A 209 -8.46 17.68 -4.09
CA GLN A 209 -7.44 18.60 -3.59
C GLN A 209 -7.07 18.40 -2.11
N TYR A 210 -7.94 17.76 -1.32
CA TYR A 210 -7.74 17.53 0.11
C TYR A 210 -7.18 16.15 0.43
N SER A 211 -7.05 15.26 -0.57
CA SER A 211 -6.35 13.99 -0.39
C SER A 211 -4.85 14.25 -0.23
N ASP A 212 -4.31 13.92 0.93
CA ASP A 212 -2.95 14.24 1.39
C ASP A 212 -2.23 13.04 2.06
N PHE A 213 -2.91 11.90 2.20
CA PHE A 213 -2.39 10.69 2.80
C PHE A 213 -2.36 9.53 1.79
N PRO A 214 -1.31 8.68 1.80
CA PRO A 214 -0.11 8.76 2.64
C PRO A 214 0.80 9.93 2.23
N PRO A 215 1.82 10.31 3.02
CA PRO A 215 2.68 11.47 2.71
C PRO A 215 3.26 11.46 1.29
N GLU A 216 3.59 10.28 0.76
CA GLU A 216 4.12 10.09 -0.60
C GLU A 216 3.11 10.49 -1.69
N LEU A 217 1.81 10.52 -1.40
CA LEU A 217 0.80 11.02 -2.33
C LEU A 217 1.02 12.50 -2.67
N ASN A 218 1.47 13.29 -1.69
CA ASN A 218 1.76 14.70 -1.95
C ASN A 218 2.97 14.86 -2.88
N GLU A 219 3.99 14.00 -2.72
CA GLU A 219 5.14 13.97 -3.63
C GLU A 219 4.69 13.61 -5.06
N ALA A 220 3.81 12.62 -5.20
CA ALA A 220 3.26 12.22 -6.51
C ALA A 220 2.41 13.33 -7.16
N LYS A 221 1.65 14.09 -6.36
CA LYS A 221 0.91 15.29 -6.83
C LYS A 221 1.86 16.39 -7.30
N GLU A 222 2.93 16.65 -6.55
CA GLU A 222 3.93 17.67 -6.89
C GLU A 222 4.75 17.28 -8.13
N ALA A 223 5.05 16.00 -8.30
CA ALA A 223 5.72 15.44 -9.47
C ALA A 223 4.82 15.42 -10.73
N GLY A 224 3.50 15.61 -10.56
CA GLY A 224 2.51 15.54 -11.64
C GLY A 224 2.19 14.11 -12.09
N GLU A 225 2.49 13.12 -11.24
CA GLU A 225 2.14 11.71 -11.46
C GLU A 225 0.67 11.44 -11.11
N VAL A 226 0.13 12.20 -10.15
CA VAL A 226 -1.29 12.18 -9.74
C VAL A 226 -1.90 13.56 -9.92
N GLU A 227 -2.98 13.66 -10.71
CA GLU A 227 -3.62 14.95 -11.01
C GLU A 227 -4.65 15.35 -9.94
N VAL A 228 -4.70 16.64 -9.59
CA VAL A 228 -5.74 17.18 -8.72
C VAL A 228 -7.00 17.50 -9.53
N ILE A 229 -8.06 16.71 -9.32
CA ILE A 229 -9.29 16.75 -10.13
C ILE A 229 -10.34 17.77 -9.63
N GLY A 230 -9.98 18.66 -8.70
CA GLY A 230 -10.89 19.63 -8.08
C GLY A 230 -11.10 19.36 -6.60
N GLY A 231 -12.13 19.96 -6.01
CA GLY A 231 -12.39 19.85 -4.57
C GLY A 231 -13.32 18.70 -4.19
N TYR A 232 -13.26 18.24 -2.94
CA TYR A 232 -14.15 17.22 -2.36
C TYR A 232 -15.63 17.41 -2.72
N TRP A 233 -16.19 18.61 -2.52
CA TRP A 233 -17.59 18.86 -2.85
C TRP A 233 -17.85 19.04 -4.35
N ASN A 234 -16.86 19.46 -5.14
CA ASN A 234 -17.04 19.88 -6.53
C ASN A 234 -15.90 19.37 -7.42
N PRO A 235 -15.78 18.05 -7.63
CA PRO A 235 -14.81 17.48 -8.56
C PRO A 235 -15.15 17.87 -10.01
N SER A 236 -14.13 18.10 -10.83
CA SER A 236 -14.27 18.47 -12.24
C SER A 236 -14.46 17.23 -13.11
N ILE A 237 -15.63 17.12 -13.72
CA ILE A 237 -15.93 16.02 -14.66
C ILE A 237 -14.98 16.05 -15.85
N GLU A 238 -14.64 17.24 -16.36
CA GLU A 238 -13.70 17.38 -17.47
C GLU A 238 -12.29 16.87 -17.13
N ALA A 239 -11.78 17.21 -15.94
CA ALA A 239 -10.48 16.72 -15.46
C ALA A 239 -10.50 15.21 -15.25
N ILE A 240 -11.58 14.66 -14.68
CA ILE A 240 -11.73 13.21 -14.53
C ILE A 240 -11.73 12.53 -15.90
N LEU A 241 -12.46 13.06 -16.88
CA LEU A 241 -12.52 12.46 -18.22
C LEU A 241 -11.19 12.53 -18.97
N SER A 242 -10.37 13.58 -18.77
CA SER A 242 -9.05 13.67 -19.41
C SER A 242 -8.04 12.65 -18.89
N LEU A 243 -8.28 12.09 -17.70
CA LEU A 243 -7.46 11.03 -17.13
C LEU A 243 -7.81 9.64 -17.67
N GLU A 244 -8.87 9.50 -18.48
CA GLU A 244 -9.32 8.21 -19.04
C GLU A 244 -9.39 7.09 -17.98
N PRO A 245 -10.10 7.29 -16.85
CA PRO A 245 -10.15 6.32 -15.78
C PRO A 245 -10.99 5.11 -16.14
N ASP A 246 -10.61 3.96 -15.60
CA ASP A 246 -11.40 2.71 -15.66
C ASP A 246 -12.16 2.44 -14.37
N LEU A 247 -11.91 3.21 -13.30
CA LEU A 247 -12.72 3.25 -12.09
C LEU A 247 -12.67 4.65 -11.45
N VAL A 248 -13.83 5.13 -10.99
CA VAL A 248 -13.91 6.32 -10.12
C VAL A 248 -14.51 5.95 -8.78
N VAL A 249 -13.87 6.37 -7.70
CA VAL A 249 -14.31 6.11 -6.32
C VAL A 249 -14.61 7.43 -5.64
N GLY A 250 -15.77 7.54 -5.00
CA GLY A 250 -16.13 8.65 -4.14
C GLY A 250 -16.99 8.17 -2.98
N VAL A 251 -17.69 9.08 -2.32
CA VAL A 251 -18.56 8.77 -1.16
C VAL A 251 -20.03 9.10 -1.42
N ALA A 252 -20.92 8.39 -0.73
CA ALA A 252 -22.38 8.48 -0.90
C ALA A 252 -22.99 9.70 -0.22
N SER A 253 -22.40 10.20 0.87
CA SER A 253 -22.89 11.38 1.61
C SER A 253 -22.86 12.69 0.79
N VAL A 254 -22.02 12.78 -0.25
CA VAL A 254 -21.82 13.99 -1.05
C VAL A 254 -22.78 14.01 -2.27
N PRO A 255 -23.78 14.91 -2.32
CA PRO A 255 -24.76 14.93 -3.40
C PRO A 255 -24.17 15.17 -4.79
N ASN A 256 -23.05 15.90 -4.86
CA ASN A 256 -22.37 16.16 -6.13
C ASN A 256 -21.66 14.93 -6.69
N HIS A 257 -21.19 14.00 -5.85
CA HIS A 257 -20.65 12.71 -6.31
C HIS A 257 -21.72 11.87 -7.01
N ILE A 258 -22.97 11.92 -6.54
CA ILE A 258 -24.11 11.25 -7.20
C ILE A 258 -24.32 11.82 -8.62
N GLN A 259 -24.16 13.14 -8.80
CA GLN A 259 -24.26 13.76 -10.12
C GLN A 259 -23.10 13.35 -11.03
N VAL A 260 -21.87 13.35 -10.52
CA VAL A 260 -20.67 12.92 -11.25
C VAL A 260 -20.83 11.46 -11.68
N LYS A 261 -21.21 10.57 -10.76
CA LYS A 261 -21.53 9.16 -11.05
C LYS A 261 -22.51 9.03 -12.21
N LYS A 262 -23.62 9.78 -12.18
CA LYS A 262 -24.64 9.74 -13.23
C LYS A 262 -24.07 10.13 -14.61
N VAL A 263 -23.21 11.14 -14.66
CA VAL A 263 -22.59 11.59 -15.91
C VAL A 263 -21.58 10.57 -16.41
N LEU A 264 -20.60 10.18 -15.59
CA LEU A 264 -19.52 9.26 -15.99
C LEU A 264 -20.04 7.87 -16.34
N SER A 265 -21.05 7.37 -15.62
CA SER A 265 -21.71 6.09 -15.95
C SER A 265 -22.35 6.11 -17.34
N ALA A 266 -22.80 7.27 -17.84
CA ALA A 266 -23.34 7.40 -19.20
C ALA A 266 -22.25 7.31 -20.29
N TYR A 267 -20.99 7.54 -19.92
CA TYR A 267 -19.81 7.30 -20.75
C TYR A 267 -19.23 5.89 -20.60
N GLY A 268 -19.84 5.04 -19.78
CA GLY A 268 -19.39 3.66 -19.56
C GLY A 268 -18.29 3.52 -18.51
N ILE A 269 -17.94 4.59 -17.80
CA ILE A 269 -16.96 4.56 -16.71
C ILE A 269 -17.67 4.12 -15.42
N PRO A 270 -17.26 3.03 -14.76
CA PRO A 270 -17.85 2.61 -13.51
C PRO A 270 -17.48 3.60 -12.40
N VAL A 271 -18.50 3.99 -11.61
CA VAL A 271 -18.31 4.89 -10.46
C VAL A 271 -18.94 4.26 -9.22
N ILE A 272 -18.13 4.09 -8.19
CA ILE A 272 -18.54 3.55 -6.88
C ILE A 272 -18.62 4.72 -5.90
N LEU A 273 -19.74 4.82 -5.19
CA LEU A 273 -19.88 5.73 -4.05
C LEU A 273 -19.90 4.91 -2.76
N LEU A 274 -18.86 5.03 -1.97
CA LEU A 274 -18.66 4.31 -0.72
C LEU A 274 -19.67 4.77 0.35
N PRO A 275 -20.22 3.84 1.16
CA PRO A 275 -20.97 4.22 2.35
C PRO A 275 -20.02 4.82 3.39
N ASP A 276 -20.49 5.80 4.16
CA ASP A 276 -19.61 6.63 4.98
C ASP A 276 -20.30 7.23 6.20
N SER A 277 -21.27 6.52 6.82
CA SER A 277 -22.04 7.02 7.97
C SER A 277 -21.70 6.35 9.31
N SER A 278 -20.98 5.23 9.31
CA SER A 278 -20.66 4.44 10.51
C SER A 278 -19.29 3.76 10.38
N LEU A 279 -18.75 3.21 11.48
CA LEU A 279 -17.53 2.41 11.42
C LEU A 279 -17.74 1.09 10.65
N GLU A 280 -18.96 0.53 10.65
CA GLU A 280 -19.29 -0.60 9.77
C GLU A 280 -19.26 -0.19 8.30
N ASP A 281 -19.65 1.05 7.96
CA ASP A 281 -19.54 1.54 6.58
C ASP A 281 -18.07 1.71 6.15
N VAL A 282 -17.17 2.08 7.05
CA VAL A 282 -15.72 2.09 6.78
C VAL A 282 -15.22 0.68 6.47
N ARG A 283 -15.66 -0.31 7.26
CA ARG A 283 -15.39 -1.73 7.03
C ARG A 283 -15.94 -2.20 5.69
N GLU A 284 -17.19 -1.86 5.38
CA GLU A 284 -17.82 -2.20 4.10
C GLU A 284 -17.10 -1.52 2.92
N SER A 285 -16.67 -0.27 3.09
CA SER A 285 -15.91 0.48 2.08
C SER A 285 -14.61 -0.22 1.69
N MET A 286 -13.81 -0.68 2.67
CA MET A 286 -12.61 -1.48 2.38
C MET A 286 -12.96 -2.74 1.58
N MET A 287 -14.04 -3.43 1.94
CA MET A 287 -14.48 -4.64 1.24
C MET A 287 -15.01 -4.35 -0.18
N ILE A 288 -15.70 -3.23 -0.40
CA ILE A 288 -16.15 -2.79 -1.71
C ILE A 288 -14.96 -2.46 -2.59
N VAL A 289 -14.01 -1.65 -2.08
CA VAL A 289 -12.82 -1.24 -2.83
C VAL A 289 -11.96 -2.47 -3.15
N GLY A 290 -11.64 -3.33 -2.19
CA GLY A 290 -10.83 -4.53 -2.45
C GLY A 290 -11.44 -5.47 -3.50
N LYS A 291 -12.76 -5.63 -3.52
CA LYS A 291 -13.43 -6.38 -4.60
C LYS A 291 -13.34 -5.66 -5.94
N ALA A 292 -13.54 -4.35 -5.93
CA ALA A 292 -13.56 -3.53 -7.13
C ALA A 292 -12.18 -3.41 -7.81
N THR A 293 -11.11 -3.42 -7.02
CA THR A 293 -9.73 -3.25 -7.50
C THR A 293 -8.98 -4.57 -7.69
N GLY A 294 -9.55 -5.68 -7.22
CA GLY A 294 -8.90 -7.00 -7.18
C GLY A 294 -8.08 -7.24 -5.91
N GLU A 295 -7.93 -6.24 -5.04
CA GLU A 295 -7.18 -6.31 -3.78
C GLU A 295 -7.98 -6.91 -2.62
N VAL A 296 -8.56 -8.09 -2.84
CA VAL A 296 -9.42 -8.74 -1.83
C VAL A 296 -8.62 -9.11 -0.59
N VAL A 297 -7.38 -9.58 -0.74
CA VAL A 297 -6.50 -9.95 0.39
C VAL A 297 -6.16 -8.71 1.22
N GLY A 298 -5.70 -7.64 0.57
CA GLY A 298 -5.39 -6.37 1.24
C GLY A 298 -6.59 -5.80 1.98
N ALA A 299 -7.80 -5.87 1.40
CA ALA A 299 -9.01 -5.46 2.10
C ALA A 299 -9.32 -6.30 3.36
N TYR A 300 -9.15 -7.62 3.33
CA TYR A 300 -9.34 -8.44 4.53
C TYR A 300 -8.30 -8.15 5.61
N GLU A 301 -7.04 -7.92 5.23
CA GLU A 301 -5.98 -7.56 6.17
C GLU A 301 -6.25 -6.20 6.81
N ALA A 302 -6.64 -5.19 6.02
CA ALA A 302 -7.01 -3.88 6.52
C ALA A 302 -8.22 -3.93 7.46
N VAL A 303 -9.27 -4.67 7.10
CA VAL A 303 -10.45 -4.90 7.96
C VAL A 303 -10.04 -5.59 9.27
N LEU A 304 -9.17 -6.60 9.22
CA LEU A 304 -8.73 -7.31 10.42
C LEU A 304 -7.98 -6.37 11.38
N LYS A 305 -7.05 -5.56 10.87
CA LYS A 305 -6.30 -4.58 11.67
C LYS A 305 -7.24 -3.52 12.26
N PHE A 306 -8.18 -3.02 11.46
CA PHE A 306 -9.21 -2.08 11.89
C PHE A 306 -10.07 -2.66 13.03
N ASP A 307 -10.62 -3.86 12.84
CA ASP A 307 -11.46 -4.54 13.84
C ASP A 307 -10.67 -4.81 15.13
N MET A 308 -9.39 -5.20 15.02
CA MET A 308 -8.49 -5.37 16.17
C MET A 308 -8.29 -4.05 16.93
N ALA A 309 -8.07 -2.94 16.23
CA ALA A 309 -7.90 -1.64 16.84
C ALA A 309 -9.19 -1.16 17.53
N VAL A 310 -10.37 -1.36 16.92
CA VAL A 310 -11.65 -1.02 17.56
C VAL A 310 -11.88 -1.88 18.82
N ALA A 311 -11.62 -3.19 18.74
CA ALA A 311 -11.81 -4.08 19.87
C ALA A 311 -10.85 -3.77 21.04
N ALA A 312 -9.60 -3.42 20.73
CA ALA A 312 -8.61 -3.04 21.73
C ALA A 312 -9.01 -1.74 22.47
N ALA A 313 -9.59 -0.75 21.77
CA ALA A 313 -10.11 0.46 22.41
C ALA A 313 -11.25 0.15 23.38
N GLY A 314 -12.20 -0.70 22.98
CA GLY A 314 -13.29 -1.12 23.85
C GLY A 314 -12.82 -1.86 25.11
N LEU A 315 -11.78 -2.68 25.01
CA LEU A 315 -11.17 -3.36 26.16
C LEU A 315 -10.39 -2.40 27.06
N LEU A 316 -9.70 -1.42 26.47
CA LEU A 316 -8.91 -0.42 27.19
C LEU A 316 -9.78 0.41 28.14
N LEU A 317 -11.02 0.67 27.75
CA LEU A 317 -11.97 1.50 28.49
C LEU A 317 -13.07 0.69 29.19
N GLU A 318 -12.92 -0.63 29.27
CA GLU A 318 -13.91 -1.49 29.93
C GLU A 318 -14.06 -1.14 31.41
N GLY A 319 -15.29 -0.81 31.83
CA GLY A 319 -15.61 -0.47 33.22
C GLY A 319 -15.24 0.95 33.64
N VAL A 320 -14.82 1.81 32.72
CA VAL A 320 -14.68 3.25 32.94
C VAL A 320 -16.05 3.92 32.88
N GLU A 321 -16.33 4.85 33.80
CA GLU A 321 -17.60 5.58 33.80
C GLU A 321 -17.66 6.53 32.60
N PRO A 322 -18.73 6.51 31.78
CA PRO A 322 -18.84 7.40 30.63
C PRO A 322 -18.87 8.89 31.03
N VAL A 323 -18.33 9.75 30.16
CA VAL A 323 -18.22 11.21 30.39
C VAL A 323 -19.05 11.98 29.37
N GLU A 324 -19.86 12.94 29.81
CA GLU A 324 -20.73 13.72 28.92
C GLU A 324 -19.87 14.59 27.99
N THR A 325 -19.97 14.34 26.68
CA THR A 325 -19.08 14.90 25.68
C THR A 325 -19.89 15.56 24.56
N ALA A 326 -19.48 16.77 24.18
CA ALA A 326 -19.96 17.43 22.97
C ALA A 326 -18.81 17.58 21.98
N VAL A 327 -19.09 17.27 20.72
CA VAL A 327 -18.14 17.52 19.62
C VAL A 327 -18.72 18.58 18.70
N VAL A 328 -17.93 19.63 18.46
CA VAL A 328 -18.27 20.78 17.64
C VAL A 328 -17.53 20.67 16.30
N VAL A 329 -18.29 20.44 15.23
CA VAL A 329 -17.74 20.33 13.87
C VAL A 329 -17.58 21.68 13.19
N TRP A 330 -18.38 22.67 13.62
CA TRP A 330 -18.28 24.04 13.15
C TRP A 330 -18.73 25.01 14.26
N PRO A 331 -17.87 25.95 14.70
CA PRO A 331 -18.18 26.76 15.88
C PRO A 331 -19.18 27.89 15.61
N ASN A 332 -19.27 28.41 14.37
CA ASN A 332 -20.18 29.53 14.07
C ASN A 332 -20.71 29.54 12.62
N PRO A 333 -22.01 29.23 12.39
CA PRO A 333 -23.01 28.84 13.40
C PRO A 333 -22.69 27.48 14.03
N LEU A 334 -23.15 27.26 15.27
CA LEU A 334 -22.76 26.08 16.06
C LEU A 334 -23.37 24.78 15.48
N PHE A 335 -22.54 23.95 14.87
CA PHE A 335 -22.87 22.60 14.43
C PHE A 335 -22.14 21.58 15.30
N VAL A 336 -22.87 20.56 15.73
CA VAL A 336 -22.37 19.50 16.62
C VAL A 336 -22.53 18.13 15.97
N VAL A 337 -21.81 17.14 16.49
CA VAL A 337 -21.99 15.73 16.12
C VAL A 337 -23.24 15.18 16.80
N GLY A 338 -24.22 14.75 16.02
CA GLY A 338 -25.37 13.96 16.48
C GLY A 338 -25.17 12.45 16.25
N GLY A 339 -26.14 11.65 16.67
CA GLY A 339 -26.20 10.22 16.37
C GLY A 339 -26.38 9.90 14.89
N GLY A 340 -26.15 8.63 14.54
CA GLY A 340 -26.17 8.17 13.14
C GLY A 340 -24.98 8.67 12.31
N THR A 341 -23.90 9.08 12.99
CA THR A 341 -22.63 9.51 12.41
C THR A 341 -21.52 8.58 12.92
N TRP A 342 -20.41 8.46 12.18
CA TRP A 342 -19.27 7.65 12.65
C TRP A 342 -18.60 8.33 13.84
N GLU A 343 -18.59 9.67 13.88
CA GLU A 343 -18.05 10.44 14.99
C GLU A 343 -18.78 10.13 16.30
N HIS A 344 -20.10 9.90 16.25
CA HIS A 344 -20.86 9.45 17.41
C HIS A 344 -20.37 8.10 17.95
N GLU A 345 -20.14 7.12 17.07
CA GLU A 345 -19.60 5.81 17.46
C GLU A 345 -18.19 5.95 18.04
N VAL A 346 -17.36 6.83 17.47
CA VAL A 346 -16.02 7.14 18.01
C VAL A 346 -16.11 7.75 19.41
N ILE A 347 -17.03 8.69 19.66
CA ILE A 347 -17.24 9.28 21.01
C ILE A 347 -17.59 8.18 22.01
N GLU A 348 -18.51 7.27 21.67
CA GLU A 348 -18.93 6.18 22.56
C GLU A 348 -17.79 5.20 22.83
N LEU A 349 -17.05 4.81 21.79
CA LEU A 349 -15.89 3.91 21.91
C LEU A 349 -14.73 4.54 22.68
N ALA A 350 -14.63 5.88 22.70
CA ALA A 350 -13.67 6.63 23.50
C ALA A 350 -14.11 6.84 24.97
N GLY A 351 -15.23 6.22 25.39
CA GLY A 351 -15.75 6.32 26.75
C GLY A 351 -16.54 7.60 27.02
N GLY A 352 -17.04 8.26 25.98
CA GLY A 352 -17.92 9.43 26.08
C GLY A 352 -19.40 9.07 25.95
N VAL A 353 -20.26 9.95 26.44
CA VAL A 353 -21.69 9.99 26.09
C VAL A 353 -21.90 11.22 25.23
N ASN A 354 -22.32 11.04 23.98
CA ASN A 354 -22.63 12.18 23.12
C ASN A 354 -23.91 12.88 23.61
N VAL A 355 -23.79 14.09 24.15
CA VAL A 355 -24.94 14.87 24.67
C VAL A 355 -25.96 15.24 23.59
N TYR A 356 -25.59 15.12 22.30
CA TYR A 356 -26.48 15.30 21.15
C TYR A 356 -26.80 14.00 20.41
N GLY A 357 -26.50 12.83 21.00
CA GLY A 357 -26.67 11.50 20.38
C GLY A 357 -28.12 11.20 19.93
N ASP A 358 -29.12 11.80 20.59
CA ASP A 358 -30.54 11.66 20.23
C ASP A 358 -30.94 12.46 18.97
N THR A 359 -30.09 13.37 18.48
CA THR A 359 -30.30 14.13 17.24
C THR A 359 -29.49 13.53 16.11
N GLN A 360 -29.98 13.51 14.87
CA GLN A 360 -29.31 12.83 13.76
C GLN A 360 -28.39 13.75 12.95
N GLY A 361 -27.27 13.20 12.46
CA GLY A 361 -26.33 13.88 11.55
C GLY A 361 -25.56 15.00 12.24
N TRP A 362 -25.33 16.12 11.53
CA TRP A 362 -24.67 17.32 12.09
C TRP A 362 -25.69 18.45 12.29
N PRO A 363 -26.48 18.45 13.38
CA PRO A 363 -27.47 19.48 13.62
C PRO A 363 -26.83 20.84 13.96
N GLN A 364 -27.46 21.91 13.49
CA GLN A 364 -27.20 23.24 14.02
C GLN A 364 -27.95 23.39 15.36
N VAL A 365 -27.22 23.72 16.42
CA VAL A 365 -27.79 23.94 17.77
C VAL A 365 -27.55 25.39 18.19
N SER A 366 -28.23 25.84 19.24
CA SER A 366 -27.98 27.16 19.84
C SER A 366 -26.95 27.06 20.96
N TYR A 367 -26.31 28.17 21.32
CA TYR A 367 -25.38 28.21 22.45
C TYR A 367 -26.11 27.91 23.77
N GLU A 368 -27.38 28.31 23.90
CA GLU A 368 -28.21 27.97 25.06
C GLU A 368 -28.51 26.48 25.15
N SER A 369 -28.63 25.79 24.00
CA SER A 369 -28.76 24.33 23.98
C SER A 369 -27.49 23.64 24.49
N LEU A 370 -26.30 24.19 24.18
CA LEU A 370 -25.03 23.67 24.71
C LEU A 370 -24.91 23.93 26.21
N LEU A 371 -25.38 25.07 26.69
CA LEU A 371 -25.48 25.37 28.11
C LEU A 371 -26.43 24.42 28.84
N GLU A 372 -27.59 24.09 28.24
CA GLU A 372 -28.55 23.15 28.85
C GLU A 372 -28.05 21.70 28.82
N ALA A 373 -27.29 21.32 27.78
CA ALA A 373 -26.68 20.01 27.66
C ALA A 373 -25.50 19.80 28.62
N ASP A 374 -24.85 20.89 29.06
CA ASP A 374 -23.80 20.93 30.10
C ASP A 374 -22.73 19.82 30.01
N PRO A 375 -22.02 19.68 28.88
CA PRO A 375 -21.03 18.61 28.74
C PRO A 375 -19.81 18.82 29.66
N ASP A 376 -19.26 17.70 30.16
CA ASP A 376 -17.99 17.65 30.90
C ASP A 376 -16.77 17.90 30.00
N VAL A 377 -16.87 17.57 28.70
CA VAL A 377 -15.79 17.69 27.71
C VAL A 377 -16.34 18.28 26.41
N ILE A 378 -15.62 19.26 25.85
CA ILE A 378 -15.88 19.78 24.51
C ILE A 378 -14.68 19.50 23.61
N ILE A 379 -14.93 18.90 22.46
CA ILE A 379 -13.93 18.69 21.42
C ILE A 379 -14.30 19.52 20.19
N LEU A 380 -13.37 20.34 19.73
CA LEU A 380 -13.49 21.18 18.56
C LEU A 380 -12.73 20.51 17.41
N MET A 381 -13.37 20.39 16.25
CA MET A 381 -12.66 20.04 15.03
C MET A 381 -11.95 21.28 14.50
N GLY A 382 -10.65 21.17 14.21
CA GLY A 382 -9.83 22.25 13.61
C GLY A 382 -10.25 22.62 12.18
N GLY A 383 -11.26 21.94 11.63
CA GLY A 383 -11.81 22.10 10.28
C GLY A 383 -10.90 21.49 9.21
N HIS A 384 -11.40 21.38 7.97
CA HIS A 384 -10.58 20.95 6.84
C HIS A 384 -9.59 22.08 6.48
N GLY A 385 -8.31 21.89 6.79
CA GLY A 385 -7.22 22.80 6.41
C GLY A 385 -7.05 24.04 7.31
N ASN A 386 -6.75 23.82 8.59
CA ASN A 386 -6.38 24.84 9.58
C ASN A 386 -7.30 26.06 9.55
N SER A 387 -8.59 25.84 9.85
CA SER A 387 -9.64 26.87 9.78
C SER A 387 -9.50 27.98 10.83
N GLY A 388 -8.41 27.97 11.62
CA GLY A 388 -8.09 28.96 12.65
C GLY A 388 -9.01 28.85 13.87
N VAL A 389 -9.68 27.71 14.04
CA VAL A 389 -10.46 27.42 15.25
C VAL A 389 -9.50 27.26 16.41
N THR A 390 -9.68 28.07 17.45
CA THR A 390 -8.93 27.97 18.70
C THR A 390 -9.88 27.83 19.87
N VAL A 391 -9.39 27.27 20.97
CA VAL A 391 -10.15 27.15 22.21
C VAL A 391 -10.54 28.52 22.75
N GLU A 392 -9.62 29.49 22.70
CA GLU A 392 -9.87 30.87 23.12
C GLU A 392 -10.97 31.52 22.28
N GLY A 393 -10.92 31.36 20.96
CA GLY A 393 -11.92 31.92 20.05
C GLY A 393 -13.31 31.31 20.27
N PHE A 394 -13.37 30.02 20.61
CA PHE A 394 -14.63 29.35 20.96
C PHE A 394 -15.19 29.83 22.30
N ILE A 395 -14.35 30.01 23.32
CA ILE A 395 -14.76 30.59 24.61
C ILE A 395 -15.25 32.02 24.42
N GLU A 396 -14.55 32.86 23.64
CA GLU A 396 -14.99 34.21 23.32
C GLU A 396 -16.37 34.22 22.62
N ALA A 397 -16.62 33.25 21.74
CA ALA A 397 -17.92 33.09 21.10
C ALA A 397 -19.01 32.71 22.11
N LEU A 398 -18.74 31.78 23.04
CA LEU A 398 -19.64 31.41 24.12
C LEU A 398 -19.97 32.61 25.02
N GLU A 399 -18.95 33.34 25.48
CA GLU A 399 -19.12 34.54 26.31
C GLU A 399 -19.90 35.64 25.57
N SER A 400 -19.67 35.81 24.27
CA SER A 400 -20.41 36.79 23.47
C SER A 400 -21.89 36.47 23.35
N GLN A 401 -22.29 35.20 23.42
CA GLN A 401 -23.68 34.76 23.23
C GLN A 401 -24.40 34.56 24.57
N LEU A 402 -23.71 34.01 25.57
CA LEU A 402 -24.27 33.60 26.87
C LEU A 402 -23.88 34.53 28.02
N GLY A 403 -22.89 35.40 27.85
CA GLY A 403 -22.32 36.20 28.94
C GLY A 403 -21.63 35.31 29.99
N GLU A 404 -21.79 35.65 31.28
CA GLU A 404 -21.20 34.89 32.39
C GLU A 404 -21.69 33.44 32.46
N ALA A 405 -22.88 33.13 31.90
CA ALA A 405 -23.42 31.78 31.88
C ALA A 405 -22.57 30.81 31.03
N ALA A 406 -21.68 31.29 30.16
CA ALA A 406 -20.71 30.43 29.48
C ALA A 406 -19.85 29.63 30.46
N TRP A 407 -19.55 30.20 31.63
CA TRP A 407 -18.77 29.56 32.70
C TRP A 407 -19.60 28.64 33.59
N GLU A 408 -20.90 28.49 33.33
CA GLU A 408 -21.74 27.46 33.97
C GLU A 408 -21.64 26.12 33.23
N ILE A 409 -21.07 26.07 32.02
CA ILE A 409 -20.78 24.81 31.31
C ILE A 409 -19.57 24.14 31.97
N ASP A 410 -19.71 22.90 32.43
CA ASP A 410 -18.68 22.20 33.19
C ASP A 410 -17.37 22.03 32.40
N ALA A 411 -17.41 21.75 31.10
CA ALA A 411 -16.22 21.73 30.24
C ALA A 411 -15.47 23.08 30.22
N VAL A 412 -16.18 24.21 30.20
CA VAL A 412 -15.58 25.56 30.19
C VAL A 412 -14.98 25.87 31.56
N ALA A 413 -15.73 25.61 32.64
CA ALA A 413 -15.30 25.86 34.01
C ALA A 413 -14.07 25.03 34.41
N SER A 414 -13.99 23.78 33.93
CA SER A 414 -12.89 22.86 34.21
C SER A 414 -11.73 22.95 33.22
N GLY A 415 -11.88 23.71 32.13
CA GLY A 415 -10.87 23.86 31.08
C GLY A 415 -10.70 22.63 30.18
N ARG A 416 -11.70 21.73 30.13
CA ARG A 416 -11.68 20.52 29.30
C ARG A 416 -12.26 20.79 27.91
N ILE A 417 -11.64 21.75 27.22
CA ILE A 417 -11.93 22.09 25.83
C ILE A 417 -10.68 21.84 25.02
N TYR A 418 -10.81 20.99 24.01
CA TYR A 418 -9.69 20.55 23.17
C TYR A 418 -9.99 20.85 21.71
N VAL A 419 -9.02 21.29 20.93
CA VAL A 419 -9.10 21.39 19.48
C VAL A 419 -8.20 20.35 18.84
N LEU A 420 -8.77 19.51 17.98
CA LEU A 420 -8.00 18.55 17.19
C LEU A 420 -7.37 19.26 16.00
N LEU A 421 -6.09 18.97 15.75
CA LEU A 421 -5.30 19.53 14.67
C LEU A 421 -4.62 18.42 13.87
N ASP A 422 -4.18 18.78 12.65
CA ASP A 422 -3.37 17.93 11.77
C ASP A 422 -3.95 16.51 11.62
N GLU A 423 -3.13 15.47 11.74
CA GLU A 423 -3.52 14.07 11.53
C GLU A 423 -4.57 13.59 12.55
N TYR A 424 -4.60 14.17 13.75
CA TYR A 424 -5.64 13.88 14.73
C TYR A 424 -6.99 14.46 14.33
N ASN A 425 -7.02 15.65 13.71
CA ASN A 425 -8.25 16.17 13.11
C ASN A 425 -8.66 15.35 11.89
N ASP A 426 -7.72 15.02 11.00
CA ASP A 426 -8.04 14.31 9.76
C ASP A 426 -8.56 12.90 10.02
N SER A 427 -7.97 12.16 10.97
CA SER A 427 -8.46 10.84 11.36
C SER A 427 -9.90 10.88 11.88
N PHE A 428 -10.30 11.96 12.55
CA PHE A 428 -11.67 12.12 13.06
C PHE A 428 -12.64 12.64 11.98
N ALA A 429 -12.18 13.54 11.11
CA ALA A 429 -12.99 14.22 10.09
C ALA A 429 -13.30 13.36 8.85
N ARG A 430 -12.60 12.24 8.67
CA ARG A 430 -12.68 11.39 7.48
C ARG A 430 -13.11 9.99 7.91
N PRO A 431 -14.24 9.44 7.42
CA PRO A 431 -14.66 8.08 7.72
C PRO A 431 -13.84 7.10 6.88
N SER A 432 -12.65 6.76 7.36
CA SER A 432 -11.67 5.92 6.67
C SER A 432 -11.00 4.94 7.64
N PRO A 433 -10.14 4.02 7.18
CA PRO A 433 -9.44 3.12 8.09
C PRO A 433 -8.63 3.86 9.17
N ARG A 434 -8.21 5.12 8.92
CA ARG A 434 -7.50 5.97 9.89
C ARG A 434 -8.37 6.39 11.08
N THR A 435 -9.70 6.33 10.96
CA THR A 435 -10.63 6.76 12.01
C THR A 435 -10.40 6.06 13.34
N VAL A 436 -9.85 4.84 13.35
CA VAL A 436 -9.53 4.16 14.62
C VAL A 436 -8.54 4.94 15.48
N LEU A 437 -7.64 5.73 14.88
CA LEU A 437 -6.72 6.60 15.63
C LEU A 437 -7.49 7.60 16.49
N SER A 438 -8.56 8.17 15.94
CA SER A 438 -9.36 9.16 16.64
C SER A 438 -10.04 8.59 17.88
N ILE A 439 -10.37 7.29 17.92
CA ILE A 439 -10.91 6.63 19.13
C ILE A 439 -9.91 6.76 20.28
N TYR A 440 -8.62 6.51 20.01
CA TYR A 440 -7.58 6.58 21.04
C TYR A 440 -7.21 8.00 21.43
N VAL A 441 -7.16 8.92 20.46
CA VAL A 441 -6.96 10.36 20.75
C VAL A 441 -8.07 10.83 21.69
N LEU A 442 -9.33 10.57 21.33
CA LEU A 442 -10.48 10.95 22.15
C LEU A 442 -10.49 10.23 23.50
N ALA A 443 -10.09 8.95 23.56
CA ALA A 443 -10.00 8.22 24.82
C ALA A 443 -9.07 8.91 25.82
N VAL A 444 -7.91 9.42 25.36
CA VAL A 444 -6.98 10.16 26.23
C VAL A 444 -7.60 11.47 26.72
N LEU A 445 -8.35 12.19 25.87
CA LEU A 445 -8.96 13.48 26.23
C LEU A 445 -10.19 13.34 27.13
N ILE A 446 -11.04 12.35 26.85
CA ILE A 446 -12.29 12.08 27.56
C ILE A 446 -12.01 11.35 28.86
N GLN A 447 -11.09 10.39 28.86
CA GLN A 447 -10.76 9.50 29.98
C GLN A 447 -9.29 9.57 30.41
N PRO A 448 -8.71 10.76 30.71
CA PRO A 448 -7.28 10.90 31.00
C PRO A 448 -6.82 10.07 32.21
N SER A 449 -7.71 9.82 33.17
CA SER A 449 -7.43 8.98 34.33
C SER A 449 -7.16 7.51 33.96
N ALA A 450 -7.73 7.01 32.86
CA ALA A 450 -7.43 5.68 32.33
C ALA A 450 -5.98 5.57 31.83
N PHE A 451 -5.33 6.70 31.55
CA PHE A 451 -3.95 6.82 31.07
C PHE A 451 -2.99 7.36 32.13
N ASP A 452 -3.41 7.44 33.40
CA ASP A 452 -2.65 8.02 34.51
C ASP A 452 -2.31 9.52 34.32
N ILE A 453 -3.14 10.25 33.57
CA ILE A 453 -2.99 11.68 33.26
C ILE A 453 -4.01 12.49 34.07
N GLN A 454 -3.61 13.68 34.56
CA GLN A 454 -4.57 14.64 35.10
C GLN A 454 -5.14 15.50 33.96
N PRO A 455 -6.46 15.82 33.94
CA PRO A 455 -7.05 16.62 32.86
C PRO A 455 -6.32 17.94 32.56
N GLY A 456 -5.79 18.61 33.59
CA GLY A 456 -5.06 19.88 33.44
C GLY A 456 -3.63 19.77 32.89
N ASP A 457 -3.11 18.55 32.72
CA ASP A 457 -1.81 18.31 32.08
C ASP A 457 -1.94 18.08 30.55
N LEU A 458 -3.17 17.94 30.04
CA LEU A 458 -3.41 17.78 28.61
C LEU A 458 -3.32 19.14 27.88
N PRO A 459 -2.72 19.18 26.68
CA PRO A 459 -2.72 20.39 25.87
C PRO A 459 -4.13 20.67 25.33
N SER A 460 -4.51 21.95 25.24
CA SER A 460 -5.78 22.37 24.63
C SER A 460 -5.74 22.26 23.10
N GLU A 461 -4.58 22.45 22.48
CA GLU A 461 -4.33 22.19 21.06
C GLU A 461 -3.72 20.78 20.92
N VAL A 462 -4.45 19.87 20.27
CA VAL A 462 -4.13 18.44 20.24
C VAL A 462 -3.71 18.04 18.82
N SER A 463 -2.42 17.85 18.63
CA SER A 463 -1.78 17.33 17.42
C SER A 463 -0.74 16.26 17.77
N PRO A 464 -0.21 15.51 16.80
CA PRO A 464 0.88 14.57 17.06
C PRO A 464 2.13 15.21 17.69
N GLU A 465 2.34 16.52 17.50
CA GLU A 465 3.44 17.24 18.14
C GLU A 465 3.18 17.58 19.61
N THR A 466 1.92 17.78 20.01
CA THR A 466 1.56 18.22 21.37
C THR A 466 1.15 17.09 22.29
N LEU A 467 0.63 15.98 21.74
CA LEU A 467 0.20 14.81 22.50
C LEU A 467 0.67 13.53 21.81
N ASP A 468 1.63 12.83 22.40
CA ASP A 468 2.11 11.53 21.90
C ASP A 468 1.17 10.40 22.34
N VAL A 469 0.08 10.20 21.58
CA VAL A 469 -0.90 9.14 21.88
C VAL A 469 -0.30 7.75 21.74
N LEU A 470 0.61 7.52 20.79
CA LEU A 470 1.23 6.20 20.62
C LEU A 470 2.07 5.82 21.85
N GLY A 471 2.89 6.74 22.34
CA GLY A 471 3.68 6.54 23.56
C GLY A 471 2.80 6.27 24.79
N LEU A 472 1.60 6.87 24.86
CA LEU A 472 0.64 6.61 25.94
C LEU A 472 -0.01 5.22 25.84
N LEU A 473 -0.08 4.64 24.66
CA LEU A 473 -0.66 3.32 24.39
C LEU A 473 0.36 2.18 24.50
N GLU A 474 1.66 2.46 24.56
CA GLU A 474 2.70 1.45 24.71
C GLU A 474 2.44 0.54 25.93
N GLY A 475 2.35 -0.77 25.68
CA GLY A 475 2.07 -1.77 26.71
C GLY A 475 0.61 -1.81 27.21
N ARG A 476 -0.27 -0.94 26.69
CA ARG A 476 -1.72 -0.95 26.98
C ARG A 476 -2.54 -1.63 25.89
N VAL A 477 -2.05 -1.63 24.65
CA VAL A 477 -2.67 -2.29 23.50
C VAL A 477 -1.68 -3.24 22.82
N PRO A 478 -2.14 -4.19 21.98
CA PRO A 478 -1.26 -5.07 21.21
C PRO A 478 -0.31 -4.29 20.28
N GLU A 479 0.86 -4.85 20.01
CA GLU A 479 1.88 -4.23 19.14
C GLU A 479 1.35 -4.00 17.72
N GLU A 480 0.56 -4.94 17.20
CA GLU A 480 -0.07 -4.83 15.88
C GLU A 480 -1.07 -3.66 15.79
N VAL A 481 -1.69 -3.30 16.92
CA VAL A 481 -2.56 -2.11 17.00
C VAL A 481 -1.70 -0.86 16.97
N LEU A 482 -0.60 -0.80 17.74
CA LEU A 482 0.32 0.35 17.71
C LEU A 482 0.90 0.58 16.33
N GLU A 483 1.31 -0.47 15.61
CA GLU A 483 1.81 -0.37 14.24
C GLU A 483 0.75 0.22 13.30
N PHE A 484 -0.49 -0.26 13.38
CA PHE A 484 -1.59 0.26 12.55
C PHE A 484 -1.94 1.72 12.86
N LEU A 485 -1.90 2.11 14.13
CA LEU A 485 -2.10 3.50 14.55
C LEU A 485 -0.93 4.40 14.12
N GLY A 486 0.29 3.87 14.13
CA GLY A 486 1.47 4.54 13.58
C GLY A 486 1.38 4.77 12.09
N GLU A 487 0.95 3.76 11.33
CA GLU A 487 0.65 3.91 9.90
C GLU A 487 -0.42 4.97 9.64
N ALA A 488 -1.47 5.06 10.48
CA ALA A 488 -2.50 6.08 10.37
C ALA A 488 -2.01 7.52 10.61
N LEU A 489 -0.86 7.70 11.27
CA LEU A 489 -0.24 9.00 11.50
C LEU A 489 0.64 9.48 10.34
N GLY A 490 1.04 8.62 9.41
CA GLY A 490 1.94 8.97 8.30
C GLY A 490 3.38 8.67 8.64
#